data_AF-A0A7W5X139-F1
#
_entry.id   AF-A0A7W5X139-F1
#
_cell.length_a   1.000
_cell.length_b   1.000
_cell.length_c   1.000
_cell.angle_alpha   90.00
_cell.angle_beta   90.00
_cell.angle_gamma   90.00
#
_symmetry.space_group_name_H-M   'P 1'
#
loop_
_entity.id
_entity.type
_entity.pdbx_description
1 polymer ?
#
loop_
_entity_poly.entity_id
_entity_poly.type
_entity_poly.pdbx_seq_one_letter_code
_entity_poly.pdbx_strand_id
1 'polypeptide(L)'
;MVSEIEVTVRAICAEYEVEIVPGNVFPMPGQTRAIATMCQILAKHGEGHFRLVMTTLSETRGNNALIDQASLWAVSDLIRACPEWVDQRTSEWLEWWDRIPLGPIMATINQLRGFSHQRHALAGAIYYRLCTFSDERLAAQDTASTIKNKVPEVGQARRRANAERAIELGKQLIAIRDELPHGHWLPWVEKSGLSYGTVQRYMKMARAA
;
A
#
# COMPACT_ATOMS: atom_id res chain seq x y z
N MET A 1 33.01 -21.76 2.85
CA MET A 1 32.92 -20.53 2.04
C MET A 1 31.49 -20.03 2.20
N VAL A 2 31.30 -18.81 2.72
CA VAL A 2 29.95 -18.22 2.87
C VAL A 2 29.40 -17.96 1.47
N SER A 3 28.16 -18.38 1.20
CA SER A 3 27.54 -18.17 -0.12
C SER A 3 27.26 -16.68 -0.36
N GLU A 4 27.30 -16.23 -1.62
CA GLU A 4 26.96 -14.85 -1.99
C GLU A 4 25.57 -14.44 -1.46
N ILE A 5 24.59 -15.35 -1.54
CA ILE A 5 23.24 -15.18 -0.98
C ILE A 5 23.27 -14.88 0.52
N GLU A 6 24.09 -15.61 1.28
CA GLU A 6 24.20 -15.39 2.72
C GLU A 6 24.85 -14.03 3.04
N VAL A 7 25.83 -13.60 2.25
CA VAL A 7 26.44 -12.26 2.37
C VAL A 7 25.37 -11.18 2.17
N THR A 8 24.55 -11.30 1.13
CA THR A 8 23.45 -10.37 0.86
C THR A 8 22.41 -10.37 1.98
N VAL A 9 22.00 -11.54 2.48
CA VAL A 9 21.06 -11.64 3.61
C VAL A 9 21.61 -10.92 4.84
N ARG A 10 22.88 -11.11 5.17
CA ARG A 10 23.52 -10.47 6.33
C ARG A 10 23.60 -8.96 6.16
N ALA A 11 23.95 -8.48 4.96
CA ALA A 11 23.98 -7.05 4.65
C ALA A 11 22.60 -6.43 4.86
N ILE A 12 21.54 -7.04 4.28
CA ILE A 12 20.16 -6.55 4.42
C ILE A 12 19.72 -6.57 5.88
N CYS A 13 19.97 -7.66 6.63
CA CYS A 13 19.60 -7.72 8.05
C CYS A 13 20.27 -6.61 8.87
N ALA A 14 21.53 -6.28 8.57
CA ALA A 14 22.24 -5.20 9.24
C ALA A 14 21.61 -3.81 8.97
N GLU A 15 21.05 -3.58 7.78
CA GLU A 15 20.32 -2.33 7.47
C GLU A 15 19.10 -2.13 8.38
N TYR A 16 18.46 -3.23 8.80
CA TYR A 16 17.29 -3.22 9.70
C TYR A 16 17.65 -3.45 11.18
N GLU A 17 18.94 -3.35 11.56
CA GLU A 17 19.42 -3.61 12.91
C GLU A 17 19.06 -5.01 13.46
N VAL A 18 18.95 -6.00 12.56
CA VAL A 18 18.66 -7.41 12.92
C VAL A 18 19.96 -8.19 13.01
N GLU A 19 20.34 -8.61 14.21
CA GLU A 19 21.52 -9.44 14.45
C GLU A 19 21.19 -10.92 14.19
N ILE A 20 22.03 -11.58 13.38
CA ILE A 20 21.92 -13.02 13.15
C ILE A 20 22.77 -13.78 14.17
N VAL A 21 22.11 -14.52 15.07
CA VAL A 21 22.73 -15.36 16.09
C VAL A 21 22.80 -16.84 15.69
N PRO A 22 23.70 -17.64 16.29
CA PRO A 22 23.78 -19.07 16.03
C PRO A 22 22.48 -19.83 16.37
N GLY A 23 22.22 -20.94 15.67
CA GLY A 23 21.00 -21.74 15.81
C GLY A 23 20.74 -22.30 17.22
N ASN A 24 21.81 -22.54 17.98
CA ASN A 24 21.79 -23.04 19.35
C ASN A 24 21.57 -21.95 20.42
N VAL A 25 21.51 -20.68 20.01
CA VAL A 25 21.27 -19.54 20.90
C VAL A 25 19.79 -19.16 20.84
N PHE A 26 19.22 -18.83 22.00
CA PHE A 26 17.88 -18.25 22.06
C PHE A 26 17.94 -16.78 21.63
N PRO A 27 17.23 -16.37 20.56
CA PRO A 27 17.30 -15.00 20.07
C PRO A 27 16.60 -14.03 21.04
N MET A 28 17.26 -12.91 21.33
CA MET A 28 16.69 -11.76 22.04
C MET A 28 15.95 -10.82 21.06
N PRO A 29 15.19 -9.82 21.54
CA PRO A 29 14.63 -8.80 20.65
C PRO A 29 15.70 -8.15 19.75
N GLY A 30 15.42 -8.01 18.46
CA GLY A 30 16.39 -7.55 17.45
C GLY A 30 17.34 -8.64 16.95
N GLN A 31 17.18 -9.90 17.40
CA GLN A 31 17.99 -11.02 16.96
C GLN A 31 17.16 -12.09 16.24
N THR A 32 17.80 -12.84 15.37
CA THR A 32 17.21 -14.01 14.72
C THR A 32 18.24 -15.10 14.49
N ARG A 33 17.78 -16.35 14.48
CA ARG A 33 18.57 -17.52 14.06
C ARG A 33 18.13 -18.09 12.71
N ALA A 34 17.16 -17.44 12.05
CA ALA A 34 16.48 -17.98 10.88
C ALA A 34 17.22 -17.71 9.55
N ILE A 35 18.55 -17.63 9.57
CA ILE A 35 19.37 -17.28 8.39
C ILE A 35 19.12 -18.20 7.19
N ALA A 36 18.99 -19.50 7.42
CA ALA A 36 18.71 -20.45 6.34
C ALA A 36 17.36 -20.16 5.65
N THR A 37 16.36 -19.71 6.42
CA THR A 37 15.05 -19.33 5.87
C THR A 37 15.15 -18.06 5.04
N MET A 38 15.89 -17.06 5.53
CA MET A 38 16.13 -15.81 4.80
C MET A 38 16.85 -16.08 3.47
N CYS A 39 17.90 -16.89 3.49
CA CYS A 39 18.61 -17.31 2.27
C CYS A 39 17.68 -18.02 1.29
N GLN A 40 16.77 -18.89 1.77
CA GLN A 40 15.79 -19.56 0.92
C GLN A 40 14.79 -18.58 0.28
N ILE A 41 14.28 -17.62 1.05
CA ILE A 41 13.36 -16.60 0.53
C ILE A 41 14.06 -15.73 -0.52
N LEU A 42 15.28 -15.26 -0.22
CA LEU A 42 16.09 -14.46 -1.15
C LEU A 42 16.36 -15.24 -2.44
N ALA A 43 16.82 -16.49 -2.34
CA ALA A 43 17.10 -17.34 -3.48
C ALA A 43 15.86 -17.59 -4.36
N LYS A 44 14.68 -17.73 -3.73
CA LYS A 44 13.44 -18.11 -4.43
C LYS A 44 12.70 -16.92 -5.05
N HIS A 45 12.79 -15.75 -4.44
CA HIS A 45 11.94 -14.59 -4.79
C HIS A 45 12.73 -13.32 -5.13
N GLY A 46 14.06 -13.35 -4.98
CA GLY A 46 14.92 -12.21 -5.28
C GLY A 46 14.97 -11.17 -4.17
N GLU A 47 15.89 -10.22 -4.33
CA GLU A 47 16.23 -9.23 -3.31
C GLU A 47 15.07 -8.29 -2.99
N GLY A 48 14.37 -7.77 -4.01
CA GLY A 48 13.24 -6.85 -3.81
C GLY A 48 12.14 -7.45 -2.93
N HIS A 49 11.78 -8.72 -3.19
CA HIS A 49 10.80 -9.43 -2.35
C HIS A 49 11.31 -9.63 -0.93
N PHE A 50 12.57 -10.03 -0.77
CA PHE A 50 13.15 -10.22 0.56
C PHE A 50 13.20 -8.92 1.37
N ARG A 51 13.53 -7.79 0.73
CA ARG A 51 13.48 -6.46 1.37
C ARG A 51 12.08 -6.10 1.83
N LEU A 52 11.04 -6.38 1.04
CA LEU A 52 9.64 -6.17 1.47
C LEU A 52 9.26 -7.01 2.70
N VAL A 53 9.74 -8.26 2.77
CA VAL A 53 9.57 -9.12 3.95
C VAL A 53 10.25 -8.49 5.18
N MET A 54 11.49 -8.02 5.02
CA MET A 54 12.24 -7.40 6.12
C MET A 54 11.62 -6.07 6.57
N THR A 55 11.26 -5.18 5.66
CA THR A 55 10.52 -3.94 5.97
C THR A 55 9.23 -4.24 6.74
N THR A 56 8.45 -5.24 6.29
CA THR A 56 7.20 -5.60 6.99
C THR A 56 7.44 -6.09 8.41
N LEU A 57 8.49 -6.88 8.66
CA LEU A 57 8.75 -7.47 9.99
C LEU A 57 9.56 -6.56 10.93
N SER A 58 10.46 -5.75 10.41
CA SER A 58 11.41 -4.96 11.20
C SER A 58 10.95 -3.52 11.46
N GLU A 59 10.15 -2.94 10.56
CA GLU A 59 9.68 -1.55 10.73
C GLU A 59 8.35 -1.47 11.50
N THR A 60 7.64 -2.58 11.65
CA THR A 60 6.32 -2.60 12.31
C THR A 60 6.46 -2.87 13.82
N ARG A 61 5.69 -2.11 14.62
CA ARG A 61 5.87 -2.00 16.07
C ARG A 61 5.79 -3.35 16.78
N GLY A 62 6.80 -3.64 17.59
CA GLY A 62 6.81 -4.79 18.49
C GLY A 62 7.14 -6.14 17.85
N ASN A 63 7.50 -6.16 16.55
CA ASN A 63 7.79 -7.38 15.81
C ASN A 63 9.27 -7.77 15.81
N ASN A 64 10.16 -6.92 16.31
CA ASN A 64 11.62 -7.14 16.30
C ASN A 64 12.05 -8.38 17.11
N ALA A 65 11.21 -8.88 18.02
CA ALA A 65 11.46 -10.12 18.77
C ALA A 65 10.89 -11.38 18.11
N LEU A 66 10.25 -11.25 16.93
CA LEU A 66 9.38 -12.26 16.34
C LEU A 66 9.84 -12.71 14.94
N ILE A 67 11.08 -12.40 14.55
CA ILE A 67 11.64 -12.82 13.26
C ILE A 67 12.13 -14.28 13.38
N ASP A 68 11.24 -15.22 13.04
CA ASP A 68 11.52 -16.65 13.01
C ASP A 68 11.15 -17.26 11.65
N GLN A 69 11.39 -18.56 11.50
CA GLN A 69 11.08 -19.26 10.26
C GLN A 69 9.59 -19.18 9.88
N ALA A 70 8.67 -19.23 10.85
CA ALA A 70 7.24 -19.24 10.57
C ALA A 70 6.75 -17.85 10.15
N SER A 71 7.17 -16.79 10.84
CA SER A 71 6.79 -15.42 10.53
C SER A 71 7.39 -14.94 9.20
N LEU A 72 8.67 -15.24 8.93
CA LEU A 72 9.32 -14.94 7.65
C LEU A 72 8.56 -15.53 6.46
N TRP A 73 8.20 -16.82 6.56
CA TRP A 73 7.46 -17.47 5.49
C TRP A 73 6.01 -17.00 5.39
N ALA A 74 5.33 -16.75 6.51
CA ALA A 74 3.96 -16.25 6.49
C ALA A 74 3.88 -14.88 5.80
N VAL A 75 4.77 -13.95 6.15
CA VAL A 75 4.86 -12.63 5.51
C VAL A 75 5.17 -12.76 4.03
N SER A 76 6.16 -13.59 3.68
CA SER A 76 6.54 -13.86 2.30
C SER A 76 5.35 -14.38 1.46
N ASP A 77 4.53 -15.25 2.02
CA ASP A 77 3.33 -15.76 1.36
C ASP A 77 2.26 -14.68 1.16
N LEU A 78 2.05 -13.84 2.17
CA LEU A 78 1.03 -12.79 2.13
C LEU A 78 1.40 -11.68 1.16
N ILE A 79 2.68 -11.30 1.08
CA ILE A 79 3.18 -10.35 0.08
C ILE A 79 2.88 -10.87 -1.33
N ARG A 80 3.11 -12.16 -1.58
CA ARG A 80 2.81 -12.79 -2.88
C ARG A 80 1.32 -12.94 -3.15
N ALA A 81 0.52 -13.17 -2.11
CA ALA A 81 -0.92 -13.34 -2.24
C ALA A 81 -1.66 -12.01 -2.42
N CYS A 82 -1.08 -10.90 -1.92
CA CYS A 82 -1.71 -9.58 -1.91
C CYS A 82 -0.86 -8.51 -2.62
N PRO A 83 -0.40 -8.74 -3.88
CA PRO A 83 0.51 -7.80 -4.55
C PRO A 83 -0.09 -6.41 -4.71
N GLU A 84 -1.40 -6.31 -4.93
CA GLU A 84 -2.11 -5.03 -5.01
C GLU A 84 -1.96 -4.20 -3.72
N TRP A 85 -2.08 -4.83 -2.55
CA TRP A 85 -1.94 -4.13 -1.28
C TRP A 85 -0.51 -3.69 -1.04
N VAL A 86 0.46 -4.52 -1.41
CA VAL A 86 1.89 -4.21 -1.20
C VAL A 86 2.35 -3.11 -2.16
N ASP A 87 1.97 -3.17 -3.44
CA ASP A 87 2.48 -2.26 -4.47
C ASP A 87 1.72 -0.94 -4.52
N GLN A 88 0.39 -0.95 -4.32
CA GLN A 88 -0.46 0.23 -4.51
C GLN A 88 -0.91 0.85 -3.19
N ARG A 89 -0.83 0.11 -2.08
CA ARG A 89 -1.31 0.52 -0.77
C ARG A 89 -0.25 0.30 0.31
N THR A 90 1.04 0.48 -0.03
CA THR A 90 2.19 0.17 0.84
C THR A 90 2.09 0.82 2.23
N SER A 91 1.69 2.10 2.30
CA SER A 91 1.51 2.78 3.59
C SER A 91 0.41 2.13 4.43
N GLU A 92 -0.72 1.77 3.81
CA GLU A 92 -1.83 1.09 4.50
C GLU A 92 -1.41 -0.32 4.95
N TRP A 93 -0.65 -1.03 4.13
CA TRP A 93 -0.07 -2.33 4.49
C TRP A 93 0.73 -2.22 5.79
N LEU A 94 1.68 -1.29 5.88
CA LEU A 94 2.49 -1.10 7.09
C LEU A 94 1.65 -0.69 8.30
N GLU A 95 0.68 0.21 8.13
CA GLU A 95 -0.27 0.60 9.20
C GLU A 95 -1.11 -0.57 9.70
N TRP A 96 -1.55 -1.45 8.81
CA TRP A 96 -2.29 -2.66 9.19
C TRP A 96 -1.41 -3.63 9.97
N TRP A 97 -0.18 -3.83 9.53
CA TRP A 97 0.78 -4.68 10.24
C TRP A 97 1.13 -4.14 11.63
N ASP A 98 1.22 -2.82 11.79
CA ASP A 98 1.35 -2.16 13.11
C ASP A 98 0.18 -2.45 14.06
N ARG A 99 -1.01 -2.70 13.52
CA ARG A 99 -2.20 -3.04 14.31
C ARG A 99 -2.29 -4.53 14.64
N ILE A 100 -1.51 -5.39 13.98
CA ILE A 100 -1.57 -6.83 14.21
C ILE A 100 -0.86 -7.15 15.54
N PRO A 101 -1.53 -7.82 16.50
CA PRO A 101 -0.87 -8.33 17.69
C PRO A 101 -0.10 -9.61 17.36
N LEU A 102 1.00 -9.50 16.62
CA LEU A 102 1.71 -10.64 16.03
C LEU A 102 2.23 -11.61 17.11
N GLY A 103 2.83 -11.09 18.18
CA GLY A 103 3.34 -11.90 19.29
C GLY A 103 2.27 -12.79 19.93
N PRO A 104 1.13 -12.23 20.39
CA PRO A 104 0.00 -13.01 20.87
C PRO A 104 -0.55 -14.03 19.86
N ILE A 105 -0.61 -13.69 18.57
CA ILE A 105 -1.04 -14.63 17.52
C ILE A 105 -0.04 -15.77 17.43
N MET A 106 1.26 -15.51 17.34
CA MET A 106 2.31 -16.53 17.29
C MET A 106 2.29 -17.43 18.52
N ALA A 107 2.13 -16.86 19.72
CA ALA A 107 2.00 -17.61 20.96
C ALA A 107 0.79 -18.56 20.95
N THR A 108 -0.33 -18.11 20.38
CA THR A 108 -1.55 -18.92 20.22
C THR A 108 -1.34 -20.03 19.18
N ILE A 109 -0.80 -19.71 18.01
CA ILE A 109 -0.55 -20.66 16.93
C ILE A 109 0.47 -21.74 17.34
N ASN A 110 1.46 -21.39 18.17
CA ASN A 110 2.42 -22.35 18.73
C ASN A 110 1.75 -23.47 19.54
N GLN A 111 0.55 -23.27 20.10
CA GLN A 111 -0.21 -24.31 20.79
C GLN A 111 -0.73 -25.40 19.84
N LEU A 112 -0.82 -25.10 18.54
CA LEU A 112 -1.23 -26.05 17.49
C LEU A 112 -0.05 -26.85 16.92
N ARG A 113 1.15 -26.71 17.49
CA ARG A 113 2.34 -27.43 17.03
C ARG A 113 2.13 -28.94 17.13
N GLY A 114 2.43 -29.65 16.04
CA GLY A 114 2.18 -31.09 15.90
C GLY A 114 0.81 -31.44 15.30
N PHE A 115 -0.14 -30.50 15.27
CA PHE A 115 -1.46 -30.68 14.67
C PHE A 115 -1.66 -29.89 13.37
N SER A 116 -1.07 -28.70 13.29
CA SER A 116 -1.16 -27.82 12.12
C SER A 116 0.18 -27.22 11.74
N HIS A 117 0.35 -26.99 10.44
CA HIS A 117 1.56 -26.38 9.89
C HIS A 117 1.63 -24.90 10.28
N GLN A 118 2.61 -24.54 11.11
CA GLN A 118 2.71 -23.25 11.80
C GLN A 118 2.69 -22.05 10.84
N ARG A 119 3.44 -22.12 9.74
CA ARG A 119 3.45 -21.10 8.68
C ARG A 119 2.06 -20.84 8.12
N HIS A 120 1.30 -21.89 7.79
CA HIS A 120 0.00 -21.73 7.15
C HIS A 120 -1.05 -21.22 8.13
N ALA A 121 -1.02 -21.72 9.36
CA ALA A 121 -1.90 -21.24 10.42
C ALA A 121 -1.65 -19.76 10.75
N LEU A 122 -0.37 -19.36 10.83
CA LEU A 122 0.02 -17.96 11.05
C LEU A 122 -0.39 -17.07 9.88
N ALA A 123 -0.10 -17.48 8.63
CA ALA A 123 -0.48 -16.74 7.44
C ALA A 123 -2.01 -16.54 7.36
N GLY A 124 -2.80 -17.59 7.61
CA GLY A 124 -4.27 -17.51 7.61
C GLY A 124 -4.82 -16.58 8.69
N ALA A 125 -4.29 -16.67 9.92
CA ALA A 125 -4.71 -15.80 11.02
C ALA A 125 -4.40 -14.32 10.76
N ILE A 126 -3.22 -14.04 10.19
CA ILE A 126 -2.84 -12.68 9.79
C ILE A 126 -3.71 -12.19 8.64
N TYR A 127 -3.90 -13.00 7.60
CA TYR A 127 -4.70 -12.63 6.43
C TYR A 127 -6.11 -12.23 6.82
N TYR A 128 -6.75 -13.00 7.70
CA TYR A 128 -8.09 -12.68 8.21
C TYR A 128 -8.15 -11.28 8.86
N ARG A 129 -7.13 -10.90 9.62
CA ARG A 129 -7.02 -9.55 10.21
C ARG A 129 -6.82 -8.48 9.15
N LEU A 130 -5.94 -8.71 8.17
CA LEU A 130 -5.69 -7.77 7.08
C LEU A 130 -6.96 -7.50 6.27
N CYS A 131 -7.75 -8.54 5.97
CA CYS A 131 -9.07 -8.37 5.33
C CYS A 131 -9.98 -7.46 6.16
N THR A 132 -10.07 -7.70 7.47
CA THR A 132 -10.90 -6.88 8.37
C THR A 132 -10.48 -5.40 8.32
N PHE A 133 -9.17 -5.11 8.35
CA PHE A 133 -8.68 -3.73 8.30
C PHE A 133 -8.88 -3.07 6.93
N SER A 134 -8.76 -3.83 5.84
CA SER A 134 -9.08 -3.33 4.50
C SER A 134 -10.57 -2.98 4.38
N ASP A 135 -11.46 -3.79 4.96
CA ASP A 135 -12.91 -3.60 4.90
C ASP A 135 -13.39 -2.43 5.77
N GLU A 136 -12.76 -2.19 6.94
CA GLU A 136 -13.04 -1.02 7.78
C GLU A 136 -12.93 0.31 6.99
N ARG A 137 -11.96 0.39 6.07
CA ARG A 137 -11.79 1.55 5.19
C ARG A 137 -12.88 1.64 4.12
N LEU A 138 -13.24 0.53 3.48
CA LEU A 138 -14.35 0.51 2.52
C LEU A 138 -15.63 1.01 3.20
N ALA A 139 -15.93 0.52 4.40
CA ALA A 139 -17.06 0.99 5.19
C ALA A 139 -16.97 2.48 5.56
N ALA A 140 -15.78 2.99 5.91
CA ALA A 140 -15.57 4.42 6.20
C ALA A 140 -15.68 5.31 4.94
N GLN A 141 -15.17 4.86 3.80
CA GLN A 141 -15.28 5.55 2.51
C GLN A 141 -16.72 5.55 1.99
N ASP A 142 -17.43 4.43 2.14
CA ASP A 142 -18.85 4.31 1.82
C ASP A 142 -19.69 5.18 2.74
N THR A 143 -19.34 5.30 4.02
CA THR A 143 -20.00 6.23 4.93
C THR A 143 -19.73 7.69 4.52
N ALA A 144 -18.48 8.05 4.18
CA ALA A 144 -18.14 9.40 3.75
C ALA A 144 -18.78 9.76 2.39
N SER A 145 -18.86 8.82 1.45
CA SER A 145 -19.55 8.99 0.16
C SER A 145 -21.07 9.07 0.37
N THR A 146 -21.61 8.27 1.28
CA THR A 146 -23.02 8.29 1.69
C THR A 146 -23.39 9.59 2.39
N ILE A 147 -22.56 10.12 3.29
CA ILE A 147 -22.77 11.44 3.93
C ILE A 147 -22.74 12.55 2.86
N LYS A 148 -21.77 12.52 1.94
CA LYS A 148 -21.72 13.47 0.79
C LYS A 148 -22.97 13.42 -0.07
N ASN A 149 -23.62 12.26 -0.19
CA ASN A 149 -24.84 12.07 -0.98
C ASN A 149 -26.13 12.34 -0.19
N LYS A 150 -26.15 12.09 1.11
CA LYS A 150 -27.32 12.24 2.00
C LYS A 150 -27.46 13.63 2.61
N VAL A 151 -26.43 14.48 2.57
CA VAL A 151 -26.52 15.90 2.94
C VAL A 151 -26.67 16.74 1.67
N PRO A 152 -27.90 17.07 1.23
CA PRO A 152 -28.15 17.65 -0.09
C PRO A 152 -27.50 19.01 -0.25
N GLU A 153 -27.39 19.78 0.84
CA GLU A 153 -26.81 21.12 0.85
C GLU A 153 -25.31 21.12 0.50
N VAL A 154 -24.53 20.18 1.03
CA VAL A 154 -23.09 20.06 0.74
C VAL A 154 -22.86 19.59 -0.69
N GLY A 155 -23.69 18.64 -1.16
CA GLY A 155 -23.68 18.18 -2.55
C GLY A 155 -24.07 19.28 -3.55
N GLN A 156 -25.10 20.07 -3.23
CA GLN A 156 -25.57 21.19 -4.07
C GLN A 156 -24.57 22.35 -4.08
N ALA A 157 -24.03 22.75 -2.94
CA ALA A 157 -23.03 23.82 -2.84
C ALA A 157 -21.77 23.49 -3.64
N ARG A 158 -21.30 22.24 -3.59
CA ARG A 158 -20.14 21.79 -4.38
C ARG A 158 -20.45 21.74 -5.88
N ARG A 159 -21.63 21.26 -6.27
CA ARG A 159 -22.06 21.27 -7.69
C ARG A 159 -22.15 22.69 -8.23
N ARG A 160 -22.68 23.64 -7.45
CA ARG A 160 -22.72 25.06 -7.77
C ARG A 160 -21.31 25.65 -7.91
N ALA A 161 -20.44 25.44 -6.92
CA ALA A 161 -19.05 25.93 -6.96
C ALA A 161 -18.25 25.35 -8.15
N ASN A 162 -18.48 24.09 -8.51
CA ASN A 162 -17.85 23.47 -9.67
C ASN A 162 -18.44 24.01 -11.00
N ALA A 163 -19.75 24.28 -11.04
CA ALA A 163 -20.40 24.89 -12.20
C ALA A 163 -19.92 26.34 -12.42
N GLU A 164 -19.82 27.13 -11.36
CA GLU A 164 -19.29 28.50 -11.40
C GLU A 164 -17.84 28.54 -11.91
N ARG A 165 -16.97 27.67 -11.37
CA ARG A 165 -15.59 27.54 -11.85
C ARG A 165 -15.52 27.10 -13.33
N ALA A 166 -16.39 26.20 -13.74
CA ALA A 166 -16.47 25.75 -15.14
C ALA A 166 -16.94 26.87 -16.08
N ILE A 167 -17.88 27.71 -15.65
CA ILE A 167 -18.34 28.88 -16.40
C ILE A 167 -17.22 29.90 -16.51
N GLU A 168 -16.51 30.19 -15.42
CA GLU A 168 -15.41 31.16 -15.40
C GLU A 168 -14.27 30.74 -16.35
N LEU A 169 -13.82 29.49 -16.25
CA LEU A 169 -12.83 28.94 -17.17
C LEU A 169 -13.34 28.93 -18.63
N GLY A 170 -14.64 28.66 -18.83
CA GLY A 170 -15.26 28.72 -20.15
C GLY A 170 -15.23 30.13 -20.77
N LYS A 171 -15.44 31.18 -19.98
CA LYS A 171 -15.34 32.58 -20.43
C LYS A 171 -13.91 32.92 -20.84
N GLN A 172 -12.93 32.50 -20.03
CA GLN A 172 -11.50 32.68 -20.35
C GLN A 172 -11.11 31.96 -21.65
N LEU A 173 -11.61 30.73 -21.84
CA LEU A 173 -11.38 29.97 -23.08
C LEU A 173 -12.02 30.63 -24.32
N ILE A 174 -13.19 31.25 -24.17
CA ILE A 174 -13.82 32.01 -25.27
C ILE A 174 -12.98 33.24 -25.62
N ALA A 175 -12.54 34.01 -24.61
CA ALA A 175 -11.70 35.19 -24.84
C ALA A 175 -10.40 34.84 -25.57
N ILE A 176 -9.68 33.81 -25.10
CA ILE A 176 -8.45 33.34 -25.73
C ILE A 176 -8.69 32.89 -27.17
N ARG A 177 -9.81 32.19 -27.43
CA ARG A 177 -10.16 31.75 -28.78
C ARG A 177 -10.39 32.93 -29.73
N ASP A 178 -11.03 33.99 -29.26
CA ASP A 178 -11.39 35.14 -30.07
C ASP A 178 -10.18 36.04 -30.36
N GLU A 179 -9.12 35.98 -29.52
CA GLU A 179 -7.82 36.64 -29.72
C GLU A 179 -6.89 35.88 -30.69
N LEU A 180 -7.11 34.57 -30.88
CA LEU A 180 -6.24 33.73 -31.70
C LEU A 180 -6.53 33.86 -33.20
N PRO A 181 -5.49 33.87 -34.07
CA PRO A 181 -5.68 33.83 -35.51
C PRO A 181 -6.42 32.58 -35.99
N HIS A 182 -7.12 32.69 -37.12
CA HIS A 182 -7.86 31.58 -37.71
C HIS A 182 -6.95 30.36 -37.92
N GLY A 183 -7.39 29.18 -37.45
CA GLY A 183 -6.62 27.93 -37.51
C GLY A 183 -5.69 27.64 -36.32
N HIS A 184 -5.43 28.60 -35.43
CA HIS A 184 -4.52 28.41 -34.29
C HIS A 184 -5.18 27.88 -33.01
N TRP A 185 -6.51 27.73 -32.99
CA TRP A 185 -7.25 27.29 -31.81
C TRP A 185 -6.97 25.84 -31.41
N LEU A 186 -7.06 24.90 -32.35
CA LEU A 186 -6.89 23.47 -32.06
C LEU A 186 -5.46 23.15 -31.57
N PRO A 187 -4.39 23.68 -32.21
CA PRO A 187 -3.02 23.52 -31.70
C PRO A 187 -2.79 24.16 -30.33
N TRP A 188 -3.51 25.24 -30.00
CA TRP A 188 -3.44 25.86 -28.68
C TRP A 188 -4.09 24.99 -27.61
N VAL A 189 -5.26 24.40 -27.89
CA VAL A 189 -5.94 23.48 -26.96
C VAL A 189 -5.08 22.26 -26.66
N GLU A 190 -4.43 21.67 -27.66
CA GLU A 190 -3.50 20.54 -27.48
C GLU A 190 -2.32 20.88 -26.56
N LYS A 191 -1.83 22.12 -26.61
CA LYS A 191 -0.76 22.62 -25.74
C LYS A 191 -1.22 23.05 -24.35
N SER A 192 -2.52 23.34 -24.17
CA SER A 192 -3.07 23.81 -22.89
C SER A 192 -3.16 22.72 -21.80
N GLY A 193 -3.01 21.44 -22.18
CA GLY A 193 -3.18 20.29 -21.28
C GLY A 193 -4.64 19.95 -20.96
N LEU A 194 -5.61 20.67 -21.54
CA LEU A 194 -7.04 20.40 -21.41
C LEU A 194 -7.52 19.51 -22.56
N SER A 195 -8.40 18.54 -22.26
CA SER A 195 -9.05 17.76 -23.32
C SER A 195 -9.99 18.65 -24.14
N TYR A 196 -10.06 18.42 -25.46
CA TYR A 196 -10.94 19.17 -26.35
C TYR A 196 -12.42 19.09 -25.91
N GLY A 197 -12.86 17.92 -25.42
CA GLY A 197 -14.21 17.75 -24.87
C GLY A 197 -14.47 18.57 -23.62
N THR A 198 -13.48 18.70 -22.73
CA THR A 198 -13.57 19.55 -21.53
C THR A 198 -13.69 21.02 -21.91
N VAL A 199 -12.87 21.47 -22.86
CA VAL A 199 -12.89 22.86 -23.37
C VAL A 199 -14.25 23.19 -23.99
N GLN A 200 -14.75 22.33 -24.90
CA GLN A 200 -16.08 22.50 -25.50
C GLN A 200 -17.19 22.55 -24.46
N ARG A 201 -17.14 21.67 -23.45
CA ARG A 201 -18.14 21.65 -22.37
C ARG A 201 -18.14 22.94 -21.56
N TYR A 202 -16.97 23.43 -21.15
CA TYR A 202 -16.87 24.68 -20.36
C TYR A 202 -17.28 25.90 -21.17
N MET A 203 -16.84 26.02 -22.43
CA MET A 203 -17.29 27.08 -23.31
C MET A 203 -18.81 27.04 -23.56
N LYS A 204 -19.41 25.85 -23.70
CA LYS A 204 -20.86 25.69 -23.83
C LYS A 204 -21.59 26.13 -22.56
N MET A 205 -21.09 25.76 -21.39
CA MET A 205 -21.64 26.20 -20.10
C MET A 205 -21.53 27.71 -19.93
N ALA A 206 -20.40 28.32 -20.33
CA ALA A 206 -20.21 29.77 -20.28
C ALA A 206 -21.10 30.56 -21.23
N ARG A 207 -21.48 29.97 -22.38
CA ARG A 207 -22.45 30.58 -23.31
C ARG A 207 -23.90 30.46 -22.86
N ALA A 208 -24.19 29.48 -22.02
CA ALA A 208 -25.53 29.19 -21.52
C ALA A 208 -25.81 29.84 -20.15
N ALA A 209 -24.78 30.42 -19.52
CA ALA A 209 -24.82 31.17 -18.28
C ALA A 209 -24.98 32.66 -18.55
#